data_AF-A0A1E7FS14-F1
#
_entry.id   AF-A0A1E7FS14-F1
#
_cell.length_a   1.000
_cell.length_b   1.000
_cell.length_c   1.000
_cell.angle_alpha   90.00
_cell.angle_beta   90.00
_cell.angle_gamma   90.00
#
_symmetry.space_group_name_H-M   'P 1'
#
loop_
_entity.id
_entity.type
_entity.pdbx_description
1 polymer ?
#
loop_
_entity_poly.entity_id
_entity_poly.type
_entity_poly.pdbx_seq_one_letter_code
_entity_poly.pdbx_strand_id
1 'polypeptide(L)'
;YLLRYDYIPDVLEKRDPYREGHLGLAKQFIADGTCLSGGPTGDVGMEIPSGALFIFTDAESAKAYAASDPYVLNGIVTGHTIEEWNVVL
;
A
#
# COMPACT_ATOMS: atom_id res chain seq x y z
N TYR A 1 -12.77 0.38 -1.69
CA TYR A 1 -11.79 1.09 -2.53
C TYR A 1 -10.49 0.32 -2.55
N LEU A 2 -9.85 0.21 -3.71
CA LEU A 2 -8.55 -0.44 -3.87
C LEU A 2 -7.50 0.63 -4.08
N LEU A 3 -6.41 0.55 -3.31
CA LEU A 3 -5.21 1.33 -3.53
C LEU A 3 -4.12 0.39 -4.05
N ARG A 4 -3.60 0.65 -5.26
CA ARG A 4 -2.47 -0.09 -5.84
C ARG A 4 -1.23 0.78 -5.87
N TYR A 5 -0.09 0.16 -5.58
CA TYR A 5 1.24 0.76 -5.67
C TYR A 5 2.09 0.06 -6.71
N ASP A 6 2.93 0.85 -7.38
CA ASP A 6 4.09 0.40 -8.13
C ASP A 6 5.36 0.71 -7.32
N TYR A 7 6.27 -0.25 -7.19
CA TYR A 7 7.53 -0.09 -6.49
C TYR A 7 8.72 0.09 -7.43
N ILE A 8 9.80 0.66 -6.89
CA ILE A 8 11.12 0.64 -7.52
C ILE A 8 11.70 -0.78 -7.62
N PRO A 9 12.57 -1.08 -8.61
CA PRO A 9 13.16 -2.41 -8.78
C PRO A 9 13.98 -2.94 -7.58
N ASP A 10 14.65 -2.04 -6.84
CA ASP A 10 15.51 -2.33 -5.69
C ASP A 10 14.78 -2.17 -4.33
N VAL A 11 13.46 -2.38 -4.33
CA VAL A 11 12.59 -2.13 -3.17
C VAL A 11 13.03 -2.82 -1.89
N LEU A 12 13.58 -4.04 -1.95
CA LEU A 12 13.96 -4.78 -0.74
C LEU A 12 15.04 -4.04 0.07
N GLU A 13 16.06 -3.50 -0.60
CA GLU A 13 17.15 -2.77 0.06
C GLU A 13 16.69 -1.37 0.50
N LYS A 14 15.99 -0.65 -0.39
CA LYS A 14 15.65 0.76 -0.18
C LYS A 14 14.53 0.96 0.84
N ARG A 15 13.64 -0.02 1.03
CA ARG A 15 12.48 0.12 1.91
C ARG A 15 12.82 -0.05 3.39
N ASP A 16 13.93 -0.70 3.72
CA ASP A 16 14.22 -1.16 5.09
C ASP A 16 14.12 -0.04 6.15
N PRO A 17 14.67 1.17 5.93
CA PRO A 17 14.54 2.27 6.89
C PRO A 17 13.09 2.75 7.11
N TYR A 18 12.21 2.51 6.15
CA TYR A 18 10.84 3.04 6.13
C TYR A 18 9.78 1.99 6.43
N ARG A 19 10.16 0.70 6.39
CA ARG A 19 9.25 -0.44 6.47
C ARG A 19 8.46 -0.48 7.77
N GLU A 20 9.10 -0.16 8.89
CA GLU A 20 8.42 -0.13 10.18
C GLU A 20 7.32 0.94 10.20
N GLY A 21 7.61 2.15 9.72
CA GLY A 21 6.64 3.24 9.63
C GLY A 21 5.48 2.92 8.70
N HIS A 22 5.77 2.35 7.53
CA HIS A 22 4.75 1.88 6.57
C HIS A 22 3.80 0.85 7.20
N LEU A 23 4.35 -0.18 7.86
CA LEU A 23 3.54 -1.20 8.54
C LEU A 23 2.79 -0.66 9.75
N GLY A 24 3.38 0.30 10.48
CA GLY A 24 2.74 1.00 11.59
C GLY A 24 1.50 1.77 11.14
N LEU A 25 1.64 2.55 10.06
CA LEU A 25 0.54 3.29 9.46
C LEU A 25 -0.57 2.34 9.00
N ALA A 26 -0.23 1.26 8.28
CA ALA A 26 -1.22 0.29 7.82
C ALA A 26 -2.01 -0.33 8.98
N LYS A 27 -1.32 -0.68 10.07
CA LYS A 27 -1.95 -1.21 11.29
C LYS A 27 -2.89 -0.21 11.95
N GLN A 28 -2.56 1.09 11.96
CA GLN A 28 -3.44 2.12 12.50
C GLN A 28 -4.76 2.19 11.71
N PHE A 29 -4.68 2.29 10.38
CA PHE A 29 -5.88 2.33 9.54
C PHE A 29 -6.72 1.03 9.63
N ILE A 30 -6.07 -0.12 9.83
CA ILE A 30 -6.78 -1.37 10.10
C ILE A 30 -7.48 -1.33 11.47
N ALA A 31 -6.82 -0.83 12.51
CA ALA A 31 -7.40 -0.71 13.84
C ALA A 31 -8.59 0.26 13.87
N ASP A 32 -8.52 1.34 13.09
CA ASP A 32 -9.60 2.32 12.92
C ASP A 32 -10.74 1.81 12.03
N GLY A 33 -10.59 0.64 11.41
CA GLY A 33 -11.58 0.02 10.54
C GLY A 33 -11.72 0.66 9.17
N THR A 34 -10.84 1.59 8.81
CA THR A 34 -10.87 2.29 7.51
C THR A 34 -10.06 1.57 6.42
N CYS A 35 -9.15 0.68 6.81
CA CYS A 35 -8.49 -0.29 5.95
C CYS A 35 -8.88 -1.72 6.36
N LEU A 36 -9.33 -2.54 5.42
CA LEU A 36 -9.71 -3.93 5.67
C LEU A 36 -8.51 -4.87 5.61
N SER A 37 -7.61 -4.67 4.67
CA SER A 37 -6.39 -5.47 4.51
C SER A 37 -5.40 -4.80 3.56
N GLY A 38 -4.14 -5.25 3.60
CA GLY A 38 -3.13 -4.84 2.64
C GLY A 38 -1.93 -5.78 2.59
N GLY A 39 -1.24 -5.80 1.45
CA GLY A 39 -0.08 -6.67 1.26
C GLY A 39 0.68 -6.42 -0.04
N PRO A 40 1.89 -6.97 -0.18
CA PRO A 40 2.69 -6.86 -1.39
C PRO A 40 2.03 -7.59 -2.57
N THR A 41 2.25 -7.08 -3.78
CA THR A 41 1.83 -7.68 -5.04
C THR A 41 3.02 -7.91 -5.98
N GLY A 42 2.87 -8.88 -6.86
CA GLY A 42 3.85 -9.26 -7.87
C GLY A 42 3.48 -10.59 -8.52
N ASP A 43 4.41 -11.13 -9.31
CA ASP A 43 4.19 -12.39 -10.01
C ASP A 43 4.12 -13.58 -9.05
N VAL A 44 3.52 -14.68 -9.53
CA VAL A 44 3.42 -15.92 -8.75
C VAL A 44 4.81 -16.41 -8.36
N GLY A 45 5.02 -16.65 -7.07
CA GLY A 45 6.31 -17.09 -6.53
C GLY A 45 7.35 -15.97 -6.38
N MET A 46 6.93 -14.71 -6.46
CA MET A 46 7.76 -13.52 -6.24
C MET A 46 8.66 -13.60 -5.00
N GLU A 47 9.96 -13.34 -5.19
CA GLU A 47 10.89 -13.02 -4.10
C GLU A 47 10.94 -11.51 -3.83
N ILE A 48 10.76 -10.70 -4.88
CA ILE A 48 10.81 -9.24 -4.84
C ILE A 48 9.42 -8.68 -5.22
N PRO A 49 8.79 -7.87 -4.34
CA PRO A 49 7.56 -7.17 -4.67
C PRO A 49 7.71 -6.15 -5.80
N SER A 50 6.79 -6.18 -6.76
CA SER A 50 6.66 -5.11 -7.75
C SER A 50 5.69 -4.02 -7.30
N GLY A 51 4.90 -4.28 -6.25
CA GLY A 51 3.93 -3.33 -5.73
C GLY A 51 3.28 -3.75 -4.42
N ALA A 52 2.15 -3.11 -4.12
CA ALA A 52 1.24 -3.51 -3.06
C ALA A 52 -0.22 -3.19 -3.41
N LEU A 53 -1.13 -3.87 -2.73
CA LEU A 53 -2.56 -3.64 -2.80
C LEU A 53 -3.11 -3.47 -1.39
N PHE A 54 -3.97 -2.48 -1.20
CA PHE A 54 -4.72 -2.24 0.03
C PHE A 54 -6.22 -2.10 -0.28
N ILE A 55 -7.06 -2.53 0.65
CA ILE A 55 -8.51 -2.45 0.56
C ILE A 55 -9.02 -1.50 1.64
N PHE A 56 -9.59 -0.36 1.24
CA PHE A 56 -10.15 0.67 2.13
C PHE A 56 -11.68 0.71 2.06
N THR A 57 -12.31 1.17 3.13
CA THR A 57 -13.77 1.35 3.22
C THR A 57 -14.28 2.53 2.40
N ASP A 58 -13.45 3.57 2.22
CA ASP A 58 -13.80 4.80 1.52
C ASP A 58 -12.58 5.39 0.78
N ALA A 59 -12.83 6.34 -0.13
CA ALA A 59 -11.80 6.96 -0.96
C ALA A 59 -10.88 7.89 -0.17
N GLU A 60 -11.40 8.59 0.84
CA GLU A 60 -10.64 9.60 1.60
C GLU A 60 -9.60 8.93 2.49
N SER A 61 -9.95 7.82 3.13
CA SER A 61 -9.02 6.98 3.88
C SER A 61 -7.89 6.44 3.00
N ALA A 62 -8.20 5.98 1.77
CA ALA A 62 -7.18 5.53 0.82
C ALA A 62 -6.22 6.65 0.41
N LYS A 63 -6.75 7.85 0.12
CA LYS A 63 -5.95 9.04 -0.22
C LYS A 63 -5.08 9.49 0.95
N ALA A 64 -5.64 9.53 2.16
CA ALA A 64 -4.93 9.94 3.37
C ALA A 64 -3.78 8.97 3.69
N TYR A 65 -4.04 7.66 3.56
CA TYR A 65 -3.01 6.64 3.69
C TYR A 65 -1.88 6.85 2.68
N ALA A 66 -2.21 6.95 1.38
CA ALA A 66 -1.21 7.14 0.33
C ALA A 66 -0.40 8.43 0.50
N ALA A 67 -1.02 9.53 0.93
CA ALA A 67 -0.32 10.78 1.19
C ALA A 67 0.62 10.73 2.40
N SER A 68 0.39 9.80 3.33
CA SER A 68 1.13 9.69 4.60
C SER A 68 2.12 8.52 4.61
N ASP A 69 2.06 7.62 3.62
CA ASP A 69 2.87 6.42 3.59
C ASP A 69 4.37 6.76 3.41
N PRO A 70 5.25 6.32 4.33
CA PRO A 70 6.69 6.50 4.21
C PRO A 70 7.28 5.98 2.90
N TYR A 71 6.70 4.95 2.29
CA TYR A 71 7.14 4.46 0.99
C TYR A 71 6.83 5.43 -0.14
N VAL A 72 5.71 6.15 -0.08
CA VAL A 72 5.37 7.21 -1.05
C VAL A 72 6.27 8.42 -0.83
N LEU A 73 6.40 8.88 0.41
CA LEU A 73 7.18 10.08 0.75
C LEU A 73 8.68 9.94 0.44
N ASN A 74 9.21 8.72 0.45
CA ASN A 74 10.63 8.44 0.20
C ASN A 74 10.90 7.77 -1.16
N GLY A 75 9.94 7.81 -2.08
CA GLY A 75 10.14 7.37 -3.47
C GLY A 75 10.32 5.86 -3.65
N ILE A 76 9.91 5.05 -2.67
CA ILE A 76 9.82 3.59 -2.81
C ILE A 76 8.63 3.24 -3.72
N VAL A 77 7.51 3.96 -3.55
CA VAL A 77 6.37 3.93 -4.46
C VAL A 77 6.62 4.93 -5.60
N THR A 78 6.61 4.45 -6.83
CA THR A 78 6.81 5.26 -8.05
C THR A 78 5.49 5.75 -8.64
N GLY A 79 4.39 5.05 -8.35
CA GLY A 79 3.04 5.38 -8.80
C GLY A 79 1.98 4.70 -7.95
N HIS A 80 0.78 5.29 -7.91
CA HIS A 80 -0.36 4.66 -7.26
C HIS A 80 -1.69 4.98 -7.93
N THR A 81 -2.66 4.07 -7.83
CA THR A 81 -4.05 4.29 -8.26
C THR A 81 -5.03 4.01 -7.14
N ILE A 82 -6.12 4.77 -7.09
CA ILE A 82 -7.24 4.54 -6.17
C ILE A 82 -8.50 4.31 -7.01
N GLU A 83 -9.13 3.16 -6.82
CA GLU A 83 -10.30 2.72 -7.59
C GLU A 83 -11.44 2.33 -6.64
N GLU A 84 -12.67 2.72 -6.99
CA GLU A 84 -13.85 2.14 -6.34
C GLU A 84 -13.98 0.68 -6.77
N TRP A 85 -14.13 -0.23 -5.79
CA TRP A 85 -14.34 -1.64 -6.06
C TRP A 85 -15.74 -2.03 -5.63
N ASN A 86 -16.60 -2.15 -6.63
CA ASN A 86 -17.98 -2.60 -6.47
C ASN A 86 -17.98 -4.13 -6.33
N VAL A 87 -18.07 -4.59 -5.08
CA VAL A 87 -18.10 -6.02 -4.75
C VAL A 87 -19.40 -6.64 -5.26
N VAL A 88 -19.29 -7.71 -6.05
CA VAL A 88 -20.44 -8.43 -6.65
C VAL A 88 -20.64 -9.81 -6.01
N LEU A 89 -19.57 -10.43 -5.53
CA LEU A 89 -19.53 -11.78 -4.94
C LEU A 89 -18.79 -11.77 -3.61
#